data_AF-A0A925HE09-F1
#
_entry.id   AF-A0A925HE09-F1
#
_cell.length_a   1.000
_cell.length_b   1.000
_cell.length_c   1.000
_cell.angle_alpha   90.00
_cell.angle_beta   90.00
_cell.angle_gamma   90.00
#
_symmetry.space_group_name_H-M   'P 1'
#
loop_
_entity.id
_entity.type
_entity.pdbx_description
1 polymer ?
#
loop_
_entity_poly.entity_id
_entity_poly.type
_entity_poly.pdbx_seq_one_letter_code
_entity_poly.pdbx_strand_id
1 'polypeptide(L)'
;MAETVVEREEKEWTLMFYFASDNPLAPGIVSQLKAIKNAGFHHNANVIAHFDPQTEGTPTHIFDVNLIYKLKNPGESNIGFASKDPFVRNLMEDKLWLEDQQERNGVQIKQRISETIAKGLDYNPPEPPDFRTLIEPEEQNDGEQKKAECDDRKIRPRRRTEIDPETSLREFLKFCSKEYRARHYMLFIIGHGVVVGNDVFLFDEHVSAKHSLTLREFGNAIEEFQKSLENKDSLELISLHSCSMSSIEVAYELQGKAKYLLASQGPAFVGSWPYRQLLIRIFNDLENGRLSDEEIRKTITLIFYCCLHNSTDFMLAGYSFDLCLCDLSKVPALTDRIRNLSNRLVEGLKSQLLRNYILAAHWKAQSFWQEGYTDLYDFCLSLSKRCADFKSGVKKLAEAGMPDEGTTNAEVEETLTRERRLDLLLKFVMNTDAGEMLAAMNAIQTAAGAVMDALTKETDGGTDNIIVRSDFAGPAYQYSHGLSVFFPWAKPSGENRFMDEYGCYKFSEETAWHEFLNEYFKATMRKTRRDEPDERVKPVLRVSEEQKAKEELREDMMSLLYNSEGALSLDSELADEKTRPRDPTGDECTCPSIKNYPRDTRASSVKGKQADPDLLPMSRIFFTDI
;
A
#
# COMPACT_ATOMS: atom_id res chain seq x y z
N MET A 1 22.03 40.63 12.00
CA MET A 1 20.76 41.08 12.61
C MET A 1 20.07 39.82 13.12
N ALA A 2 19.68 39.77 14.38
CA ALA A 2 18.93 38.62 14.89
C ALA A 2 17.56 38.62 14.19
N GLU A 3 17.25 37.57 13.44
CA GLU A 3 15.89 37.31 12.96
C GLU A 3 14.99 37.29 14.18
N THR A 4 14.07 38.25 14.25
CA THR A 4 13.02 38.26 15.25
C THR A 4 12.03 37.19 14.82
N VAL A 5 12.21 35.98 15.35
CA VAL A 5 11.25 34.89 15.19
C VAL A 5 9.93 35.39 15.77
N VAL A 6 8.96 35.67 14.92
CA VAL A 6 7.59 35.97 15.34
C VAL A 6 7.03 34.64 15.87
N GLU A 7 7.06 34.44 17.18
CA GLU A 7 6.45 33.28 17.81
C GLU A 7 4.94 33.32 17.58
N ARG A 8 4.44 32.44 16.70
CA ARG A 8 3.02 32.25 16.46
C ARG A 8 2.41 31.47 17.61
N GLU A 9 1.19 31.85 17.97
CA GLU A 9 0.42 31.20 19.04
C GLU A 9 0.20 29.72 18.74
N GLU A 10 0.48 28.85 19.72
CA GLU A 10 0.16 27.42 19.68
C GLU A 10 -1.36 27.23 19.54
N LYS A 11 -1.79 26.47 18.53
CA LYS A 11 -3.21 26.13 18.30
C LYS A 11 -3.57 24.77 18.88
N GLU A 12 -4.86 24.45 18.95
CA GLU A 12 -5.29 23.12 19.39
C GLU A 12 -5.00 22.05 18.33
N TRP A 13 -5.29 22.35 17.05
CA TRP A 13 -5.01 21.44 15.93
C TRP A 13 -4.14 22.07 14.84
N THR A 14 -3.25 21.26 14.28
CA THR A 14 -2.70 21.46 12.95
C THR A 14 -3.10 20.28 12.06
N LEU A 15 -3.92 20.57 11.05
CA LEU A 15 -4.45 19.60 10.09
C LEU A 15 -3.68 19.75 8.78
N MET A 16 -2.90 18.72 8.43
CA MET A 16 -2.00 18.73 7.29
C MET A 16 -2.57 17.86 6.17
N PHE A 17 -2.65 18.40 4.96
CA PHE A 17 -3.13 17.71 3.78
C PHE A 17 -2.00 17.66 2.75
N TYR A 18 -1.40 16.49 2.56
CA TYR A 18 -0.30 16.28 1.63
C TYR A 18 -0.80 15.57 0.37
N PHE A 19 -0.90 16.31 -0.73
CA PHE A 19 -1.38 15.79 -2.00
C PHE A 19 -0.24 15.57 -2.98
N ALA A 20 0.22 14.31 -3.06
CA ALA A 20 1.21 13.82 -4.03
C ALA A 20 0.48 13.51 -5.34
N SER A 21 0.24 14.55 -6.12
CA SER A 21 -0.68 14.50 -7.27
C SER A 21 -0.05 14.88 -8.59
N ASP A 22 1.28 14.82 -8.70
CA ASP A 22 1.96 14.85 -10.00
C ASP A 22 1.72 13.53 -10.77
N ASN A 23 0.45 13.31 -11.12
CA ASN A 23 -0.11 12.12 -11.75
C ASN A 23 -1.57 12.43 -12.17
N PRO A 24 -2.27 11.52 -12.85
CA PRO A 24 -3.64 11.76 -13.33
C PRO A 24 -4.69 12.08 -12.25
N LEU A 25 -4.36 11.99 -10.96
CA LEU A 25 -5.27 12.36 -9.86
C LEU A 25 -5.40 13.88 -9.69
N ALA A 26 -4.45 14.69 -10.18
CA ALA A 26 -4.41 16.16 -9.97
C ALA A 26 -5.75 16.88 -10.21
N PRO A 27 -6.49 16.65 -11.31
CA PRO A 27 -7.78 17.31 -11.52
C PRO A 27 -8.81 16.98 -10.42
N GLY A 28 -8.81 15.75 -9.92
CA GLY A 28 -9.64 15.31 -8.79
C GLY A 28 -9.25 16.01 -7.49
N ILE A 29 -7.96 16.26 -7.26
CA ILE A 29 -7.46 16.96 -6.06
C ILE A 29 -7.95 18.41 -5.97
N VAL A 30 -8.11 19.10 -7.10
CA VAL A 30 -8.66 20.47 -7.10
C VAL A 30 -10.04 20.50 -6.43
N SER A 31 -10.88 19.49 -6.65
CA SER A 31 -12.18 19.38 -5.98
C SER A 31 -12.05 19.18 -4.47
N GLN A 32 -11.03 18.45 -4.02
CA GLN A 32 -10.73 18.21 -2.61
C GLN A 32 -10.22 19.49 -1.92
N LEU A 33 -9.32 20.25 -2.56
CA LEU A 33 -8.89 21.57 -2.08
C LEU A 33 -10.08 22.52 -1.90
N LYS A 34 -11.02 22.52 -2.86
CA LYS A 34 -12.26 23.29 -2.73
C LYS A 34 -13.11 22.82 -1.56
N ALA A 35 -13.25 21.51 -1.35
CA ALA A 35 -13.97 20.95 -0.22
C ALA A 35 -13.37 21.39 1.13
N ILE A 36 -12.04 21.38 1.24
CA ILE A 36 -11.28 21.86 2.40
C ILE A 36 -11.57 23.35 2.65
N LYS A 37 -11.41 24.21 1.64
CA LYS A 37 -11.70 25.65 1.71
C LYS A 37 -13.15 25.93 2.14
N ASN A 38 -14.08 25.12 1.64
CA ASN A 38 -15.51 25.23 1.88
C ASN A 38 -15.95 24.76 3.26
N ALA A 39 -15.10 24.05 4.00
CA ALA A 39 -15.36 23.74 5.41
C ALA A 39 -15.38 25.00 6.29
N GLY A 40 -14.81 26.10 5.81
CA GLY A 40 -14.63 27.31 6.61
C GLY A 40 -13.37 27.21 7.47
N PHE A 41 -13.37 27.85 8.63
CA PHE A 41 -12.23 27.88 9.53
C PHE A 41 -12.65 27.97 11.00
N HIS A 42 -11.75 27.53 11.87
CA HIS A 42 -11.82 27.74 13.31
C HIS A 42 -10.58 28.53 13.76
N HIS A 43 -10.74 29.53 14.63
CA HIS A 43 -9.61 30.39 15.06
C HIS A 43 -8.50 29.62 15.81
N ASN A 44 -8.84 28.45 16.38
CA ASN A 44 -7.93 27.58 17.11
C ASN A 44 -7.43 26.36 16.30
N ALA A 45 -7.49 26.41 14.97
CA ALA A 45 -7.00 25.34 14.10
C ALA A 45 -6.20 25.88 12.90
N ASN A 46 -5.06 25.25 12.63
CA ASN A 46 -4.29 25.43 11.40
C ASN A 46 -4.73 24.38 10.38
N VAL A 47 -4.87 24.78 9.12
CA VAL A 47 -5.25 23.90 8.00
C VAL A 47 -4.32 24.18 6.84
N ILE A 48 -3.37 23.28 6.60
CA ILE A 48 -2.30 23.47 5.61
C ILE A 48 -2.45 22.42 4.53
N ALA A 49 -2.45 22.85 3.27
CA ALA A 49 -2.56 21.95 2.13
C ALA A 49 -1.36 22.10 1.20
N HIS A 50 -0.69 20.99 0.91
CA HIS A 50 0.32 20.84 -0.12
C HIS A 50 -0.32 20.23 -1.36
N PHE A 51 -0.09 20.82 -2.52
CA PHE A 51 -0.64 20.38 -3.80
C PHE A 51 0.43 20.40 -4.88
N ASP A 52 0.67 19.24 -5.46
CA ASP A 52 1.62 19.06 -6.54
C ASP A 52 0.90 18.83 -7.88
N PRO A 53 0.91 19.78 -8.83
CA PRO A 53 0.11 19.67 -10.06
C PRO A 53 0.78 18.82 -11.14
N GLN A 54 0.01 18.01 -11.88
CA GLN A 54 0.52 17.13 -12.96
C GLN A 54 1.26 17.83 -14.13
N THR A 55 1.09 19.15 -14.31
CA THR A 55 1.64 19.79 -15.52
C THR A 55 3.14 20.02 -15.35
N GLU A 56 3.97 19.28 -16.09
CA GLU A 56 5.44 19.36 -16.07
C GLU A 56 5.96 20.80 -15.90
N GLY A 57 6.80 21.01 -14.88
CA GLY A 57 7.43 22.29 -14.59
C GLY A 57 6.50 23.33 -13.94
N THR A 58 5.27 22.94 -13.57
CA THR A 58 4.41 23.74 -12.70
C THR A 58 4.88 23.57 -11.27
N PRO A 59 5.15 24.66 -10.53
CA PRO A 59 5.66 24.53 -9.17
C PRO A 59 4.58 23.97 -8.24
N THR A 60 5.00 23.18 -7.27
CA THR A 60 4.20 22.78 -6.13
C THR A 60 3.63 23.99 -5.37
N HIS A 61 2.47 23.83 -4.74
CA HIS A 61 1.76 24.90 -4.05
C HIS A 61 1.44 24.52 -2.61
N ILE A 62 1.68 25.44 -1.68
CA ILE A 62 1.26 25.30 -0.28
C ILE A 62 0.24 26.40 0.05
N PHE A 63 -0.81 26.02 0.76
CA PHE A 63 -1.90 26.90 1.15
C PHE A 63 -2.07 26.92 2.66
N ASP A 64 -2.17 28.12 3.24
CA ASP A 64 -2.72 28.34 4.58
C ASP A 64 -4.22 28.62 4.42
N VAL A 65 -5.03 27.57 4.55
CA VAL A 65 -6.42 27.62 4.11
C VAL A 65 -7.21 28.61 4.96
N ASN A 66 -7.94 29.49 4.28
CA ASN A 66 -8.71 30.59 4.88
C ASN A 66 -7.86 31.65 5.60
N LEU A 67 -6.56 31.80 5.27
CA LEU A 67 -5.66 32.79 5.86
C LEU A 67 -6.26 34.20 5.93
N ILE A 68 -6.68 34.77 4.79
CA ILE A 68 -7.22 36.14 4.75
C ILE A 68 -8.51 36.25 5.57
N TYR A 69 -9.35 35.22 5.58
CA TYR A 69 -10.59 35.22 6.35
C TYR A 69 -10.32 35.16 7.86
N LYS A 70 -9.33 34.37 8.30
CA LYS A 70 -8.86 34.34 9.69
C LYS A 70 -8.32 35.69 10.13
N LEU A 71 -7.51 36.36 9.30
CA LEU A 71 -6.96 37.69 9.59
C LEU A 71 -8.05 38.77 9.71
N LYS A 72 -9.11 38.68 8.91
CA LYS A 72 -10.25 39.63 8.96
C LYS A 72 -11.13 39.45 10.19
N ASN A 73 -11.15 38.26 10.79
CA ASN A 73 -12.03 37.92 11.91
C ASN A 73 -11.20 37.28 13.05
N PRO A 74 -10.30 38.05 13.69
CA PRO A 74 -9.40 37.52 14.70
C PRO A 74 -10.17 36.97 15.90
N GLY A 75 -9.89 35.73 16.29
CA GLY A 75 -10.57 35.05 17.41
C GLY A 75 -11.97 34.52 17.10
N GLU A 76 -12.48 34.71 15.89
CA GLU A 76 -13.78 34.21 15.46
C GLU A 76 -13.64 32.94 14.60
N SER A 77 -14.69 32.11 14.59
CA SER A 77 -14.78 30.92 13.75
C SER A 77 -15.92 31.08 12.75
N ASN A 78 -15.75 30.58 11.53
CA ASN A 78 -16.81 30.54 10.52
C ASN A 78 -16.81 29.15 9.87
N ILE A 79 -17.67 28.27 10.38
CA ILE A 79 -17.71 26.86 10.02
C ILE A 79 -18.84 26.63 9.01
N GLY A 80 -18.51 26.01 7.88
CA GLY A 80 -19.45 25.67 6.82
C GLY A 80 -19.90 26.85 5.95
N PHE A 81 -21.19 26.81 5.57
CA PHE A 81 -21.82 27.77 4.66
C PHE A 81 -23.05 28.43 5.29
N ALA A 82 -23.22 29.72 5.02
CA ALA A 82 -24.48 30.39 5.24
C ALA A 82 -25.52 29.94 4.18
N SER A 83 -26.79 29.87 4.57
CA SER A 83 -27.89 29.29 3.75
C SER A 83 -28.17 29.99 2.41
N LYS A 84 -27.54 31.15 2.15
CA LYS A 84 -27.71 31.95 0.93
C LYS A 84 -26.39 32.58 0.47
N ASP A 85 -25.27 31.88 0.64
CA ASP A 85 -23.96 32.32 0.16
C ASP A 85 -23.73 31.85 -1.30
N PRO A 86 -23.90 32.71 -2.33
CA PRO A 86 -23.62 32.34 -3.72
C PRO A 86 -22.13 32.41 -4.07
N PHE A 87 -21.26 32.77 -3.12
CA PHE A 87 -19.86 33.08 -3.41
C PHE A 87 -19.04 31.82 -3.66
N VAL A 88 -18.33 31.81 -4.80
CA VAL A 88 -17.38 30.75 -5.13
C VAL A 88 -16.03 31.05 -4.50
N ARG A 89 -15.72 30.35 -3.41
CA ARG A 89 -14.43 30.48 -2.73
C ARG A 89 -13.29 29.94 -3.62
N ASN A 90 -12.15 30.63 -3.61
CA ASN A 90 -10.92 30.18 -4.27
C ASN A 90 -9.74 30.24 -3.30
N LEU A 91 -8.67 29.50 -3.62
CA LEU A 91 -7.48 29.39 -2.77
C LEU A 91 -6.35 30.34 -3.18
N MET A 92 -6.55 31.24 -4.15
CA MET A 92 -5.48 32.15 -4.59
C MET A 92 -5.04 33.09 -3.48
N GLU A 93 -6.00 33.51 -2.65
CA GLU A 93 -5.77 34.34 -1.46
C GLU A 93 -5.12 33.57 -0.31
N ASP A 94 -5.18 32.24 -0.34
CA ASP A 94 -4.64 31.36 0.70
C ASP A 94 -3.26 30.81 0.34
N LYS A 95 -2.84 30.97 -0.92
CA LYS A 95 -1.55 30.46 -1.41
C LYS A 95 -0.42 31.18 -0.70
N LEU A 96 0.54 30.41 -0.20
CA LEU A 96 1.80 30.91 0.31
C LEU A 96 2.74 31.16 -0.87
N TRP A 97 3.17 32.41 -1.02
CA TRP A 97 4.07 32.86 -2.09
C TRP A 97 5.50 32.97 -1.55
N LEU A 98 6.50 32.77 -2.40
CA LEU A 98 7.90 33.04 -2.07
C LEU A 98 8.19 34.54 -2.22
N GLU A 99 9.19 35.07 -1.52
CA GLU A 99 9.53 36.51 -1.55
C GLU A 99 9.96 37.02 -2.92
N ASP A 100 10.56 36.15 -3.74
CA ASP A 100 11.07 36.49 -5.06
C ASP A 100 10.00 36.42 -6.18
N GLN A 101 8.77 36.00 -5.86
CA GLN A 101 7.70 35.87 -6.85
C GLN A 101 7.05 37.22 -7.17
N GLN A 102 7.07 37.57 -8.46
CA GLN A 102 6.64 38.87 -8.98
C GLN A 102 5.61 38.75 -10.09
N GLU A 103 4.78 39.78 -10.22
CA GLU A 103 3.94 40.02 -11.39
C GLU A 103 4.79 40.34 -12.64
N ARG A 104 4.17 40.30 -13.83
CA ARG A 104 4.84 40.68 -15.10
C ARG A 104 5.42 42.09 -15.11
N ASN A 105 4.92 42.98 -14.26
CA ASN A 105 5.37 44.37 -14.11
C ASN A 105 6.49 44.55 -13.07
N GLY A 106 6.97 43.45 -12.45
CA GLY A 106 8.05 43.45 -11.45
C GLY A 106 7.61 43.70 -10.00
N VAL A 107 6.30 43.89 -9.74
CA VAL A 107 5.81 44.08 -8.36
C VAL A 107 5.75 42.73 -7.65
N GLN A 108 6.26 42.66 -6.41
CA GLN A 108 6.18 41.47 -5.58
C GLN A 108 4.72 41.10 -5.26
N ILE A 109 4.37 39.82 -5.43
CA ILE A 109 3.00 39.35 -5.23
C ILE A 109 2.56 39.54 -3.77
N LYS A 110 3.44 39.26 -2.79
CA LYS A 110 3.15 39.49 -1.37
C LYS A 110 2.84 40.96 -1.07
N GLN A 111 3.65 41.87 -1.60
CA GLN A 111 3.43 43.31 -1.45
C GLN A 111 2.06 43.70 -2.04
N ARG A 112 1.73 43.19 -3.22
CA ARG A 112 0.44 43.45 -3.86
C ARG A 112 -0.73 42.97 -3.00
N ILE A 113 -0.66 41.77 -2.44
CA ILE A 113 -1.72 41.21 -1.57
C ILE A 113 -1.87 42.09 -0.31
N SER A 114 -0.76 42.47 0.33
CA SER A 114 -0.75 43.34 1.51
C SER A 114 -1.39 44.71 1.24
N GLU A 115 -1.08 45.33 0.10
CA GLU A 115 -1.60 46.66 -0.26
C GLU A 115 -3.07 46.65 -0.74
N THR A 116 -3.59 45.50 -1.15
CA THR A 116 -4.93 45.37 -1.76
C THR A 116 -5.90 44.53 -0.95
N ILE A 117 -5.70 43.20 -0.93
CA ILE A 117 -6.63 42.21 -0.37
C ILE A 117 -6.58 42.23 1.16
N ALA A 118 -5.38 42.33 1.71
CA ALA A 118 -5.11 42.33 3.14
C ALA A 118 -4.85 43.74 3.70
N LYS A 119 -5.31 44.78 2.98
CA LYS A 119 -5.08 46.16 3.35
C LYS A 119 -5.63 46.46 4.75
N GLY A 120 -4.74 46.91 5.63
CA GLY A 120 -5.08 47.22 7.03
C GLY A 120 -5.10 46.00 7.95
N LEU A 121 -4.68 44.83 7.46
CA LEU A 121 -4.45 43.62 8.26
C LEU A 121 -2.94 43.43 8.48
N ASP A 122 -2.57 42.72 9.54
CA ASP A 122 -1.19 42.28 9.76
C ASP A 122 -0.88 41.05 8.88
N TYR A 123 -0.66 41.30 7.60
CA TYR A 123 -0.40 40.25 6.62
C TYR A 123 1.08 39.86 6.59
N ASN A 124 1.43 38.86 7.39
CA ASN A 124 2.77 38.28 7.43
C ASN A 124 2.70 36.73 7.44
N PRO A 125 2.31 36.09 6.32
CA PRO A 125 2.29 34.63 6.24
C PRO A 125 3.70 34.01 6.26
N PRO A 126 3.86 32.74 6.70
CA PRO A 126 5.15 32.07 6.64
C PRO A 126 5.63 31.94 5.20
N GLU A 127 6.95 31.90 5.02
CA GLU A 127 7.54 31.57 3.74
C GLU A 127 7.54 30.04 3.55
N PRO A 128 6.93 29.52 2.47
CA PRO A 128 6.92 28.08 2.21
C PRO A 128 8.32 27.61 1.79
N PRO A 129 8.62 26.29 1.88
CA PRO A 129 9.86 25.74 1.35
C PRO A 129 10.08 26.11 -0.12
N ASP A 130 11.29 26.55 -0.46
CA ASP A 130 11.67 26.81 -1.84
C ASP A 130 12.23 25.55 -2.49
N PHE A 131 11.32 24.71 -3.00
CA PHE A 131 11.66 23.46 -3.67
C PHE A 131 12.60 23.63 -4.88
N ARG A 132 12.67 24.82 -5.49
CA ARG A 132 13.58 25.10 -6.62
C ARG A 132 15.06 25.00 -6.22
N THR A 133 15.36 25.29 -4.95
CA THR A 133 16.73 25.29 -4.42
C THR A 133 17.23 23.89 -4.05
N LEU A 134 16.32 22.93 -3.96
CA LEU A 134 16.60 21.55 -3.54
C LEU A 134 16.79 20.61 -4.73
N ILE A 135 16.60 21.09 -5.95
CA ILE A 135 16.89 20.34 -7.17
C ILE A 135 18.41 20.28 -7.34
N GLU A 136 18.99 19.09 -7.14
CA GLU A 136 20.43 18.89 -7.31
C GLU A 136 20.88 19.24 -8.75
N PRO A 137 21.97 20.01 -8.92
CA PRO A 137 22.56 20.23 -10.24
C PRO A 137 23.18 18.92 -10.78
N GLU A 138 22.99 18.62 -12.06
CA GLU A 138 23.60 17.43 -12.68
C GLU A 138 25.14 17.45 -12.56
N GLU A 139 25.73 16.36 -12.09
CA GLU A 139 27.14 16.10 -12.33
C GLU A 139 27.35 15.90 -13.83
N GLN A 140 28.10 16.80 -14.46
CA GLN A 140 28.62 16.62 -15.82
C GLN A 140 29.61 15.46 -15.79
N ASN A 141 29.16 14.26 -16.17
CA ASN A 141 30.07 13.17 -16.53
C ASN A 141 30.74 13.53 -17.87
N ASP A 142 31.79 14.34 -17.81
CA ASP A 142 32.76 14.55 -18.89
C ASP A 142 33.60 13.26 -19.04
N GLY A 143 33.02 12.25 -19.69
CA GLY A 143 33.64 10.95 -19.91
C GLY A 143 33.44 10.43 -21.33
N GLU A 144 34.48 10.62 -22.16
CA GLU A 144 34.75 9.99 -23.46
C GLU A 144 33.91 10.39 -24.69
N GLN A 145 34.50 11.31 -25.47
CA GLN A 145 34.23 11.53 -26.88
C GLN A 145 34.37 10.22 -27.69
N LYS A 146 33.26 9.68 -28.18
CA LYS A 146 33.24 8.88 -29.42
C LYS A 146 32.42 9.61 -30.48
N LYS A 147 33.13 10.07 -31.51
CA LYS A 147 32.56 10.56 -32.78
C LYS A 147 31.86 9.42 -33.52
N ALA A 148 30.59 9.62 -33.86
CA ALA A 148 29.98 9.07 -35.06
C ALA A 148 28.85 10.01 -35.52
N GLU A 149 28.83 10.30 -36.82
CA GLU A 149 28.00 11.29 -37.50
C GLU A 149 26.56 10.81 -37.82
N CYS A 150 25.66 11.79 -37.96
CA CYS A 150 24.37 11.79 -38.67
C CYS A 150 23.16 11.01 -38.10
N ASP A 151 22.39 11.64 -37.20
CA ASP A 151 20.93 11.83 -37.34
C ASP A 151 20.52 13.08 -36.53
N ASP A 152 19.81 14.02 -37.16
CA ASP A 152 19.51 15.37 -36.63
C ASP A 152 18.30 15.36 -35.69
N ARG A 153 18.25 14.38 -34.78
CA ARG A 153 17.37 14.38 -33.61
C ARG A 153 18.19 14.66 -32.38
N LYS A 154 18.38 15.96 -32.09
CA LYS A 154 18.87 16.42 -30.79
C LYS A 154 17.92 15.89 -29.71
N ILE A 155 18.24 14.72 -29.14
CA ILE A 155 17.74 14.31 -27.84
C ILE A 155 18.25 15.39 -26.87
N ARG A 156 17.36 16.31 -26.49
CA ARG A 156 17.66 17.27 -25.44
C ARG A 156 17.83 16.45 -24.16
N PRO A 157 18.89 16.66 -23.37
CA PRO A 157 18.96 16.06 -22.04
C PRO A 157 17.72 16.52 -21.25
N ARG A 158 16.96 15.56 -20.71
CA ARG A 158 15.81 15.83 -19.84
C ARG A 158 16.37 16.52 -18.59
N ARG A 159 16.09 17.81 -18.41
CA ARG A 159 16.46 18.53 -17.19
C ARG A 159 15.79 17.85 -15.99
N ARG A 160 16.50 17.63 -14.88
CA ARG A 160 15.85 17.46 -13.56
C ARG A 160 15.05 18.72 -13.26
N THR A 161 13.72 18.63 -13.28
CA THR A 161 12.82 19.78 -13.06
C THR A 161 12.08 19.74 -11.73
N GLU A 162 12.09 18.60 -11.04
CA GLU A 162 11.25 18.34 -9.87
C GLU A 162 12.03 17.59 -8.78
N ILE A 163 11.65 17.79 -7.52
CA ILE A 163 12.28 17.18 -6.34
C ILE A 163 11.70 15.80 -6.08
N ASP A 164 12.45 14.91 -5.45
CA ASP A 164 11.93 13.58 -5.16
C ASP A 164 10.81 13.61 -4.09
N PRO A 165 9.87 12.63 -4.13
CA PRO A 165 8.73 12.60 -3.21
C PRO A 165 9.10 12.55 -1.72
N GLU A 166 10.25 11.97 -1.37
CA GLU A 166 10.72 11.88 0.01
C GLU A 166 11.11 13.26 0.54
N THR A 167 11.98 13.96 -0.21
CA THR A 167 12.42 15.32 0.13
C THR A 167 11.22 16.27 0.21
N SER A 168 10.27 16.17 -0.73
CA SER A 168 9.06 16.99 -0.73
C SER A 168 8.22 16.82 0.54
N LEU A 169 7.94 15.57 0.93
CA LEU A 169 7.19 15.26 2.14
C LEU A 169 7.93 15.75 3.41
N ARG A 170 9.24 15.52 3.50
CA ARG A 170 10.06 15.93 4.66
C ARG A 170 10.05 17.43 4.86
N GLU A 171 10.26 18.21 3.79
CA GLU A 171 10.28 19.66 3.89
C GLU A 171 8.89 20.23 4.18
N PHE A 172 7.81 19.63 3.66
CA PHE A 172 6.45 20.00 4.02
C PHE A 172 6.15 19.77 5.52
N LEU A 173 6.52 18.60 6.05
CA LEU A 173 6.31 18.27 7.47
C LEU A 173 7.12 19.17 8.40
N LYS A 174 8.38 19.43 8.06
CA LYS A 174 9.28 20.34 8.77
C LYS A 174 8.78 21.79 8.76
N PHE A 175 8.24 22.23 7.63
CA PHE A 175 7.59 23.52 7.52
C PHE A 175 6.38 23.61 8.47
N CYS A 176 5.54 22.57 8.50
CA CYS A 176 4.37 22.53 9.38
C CYS A 176 4.74 22.52 10.87
N SER A 177 5.73 21.73 11.30
CA SER A 177 6.13 21.69 12.72
C SER A 177 6.75 23.01 13.20
N LYS A 178 7.48 23.72 12.32
CA LYS A 178 8.12 24.99 12.65
C LYS A 178 7.13 26.17 12.67
N GLU A 179 6.31 26.31 11.63
CA GLU A 179 5.51 27.52 11.40
C GLU A 179 4.05 27.39 11.90
N TYR A 180 3.58 26.16 12.15
CA TYR A 180 2.19 25.86 12.54
C TYR A 180 2.12 24.97 13.78
N ARG A 181 2.69 25.46 14.88
CA ARG A 181 2.68 24.79 16.19
C ARG A 181 1.26 24.55 16.69
N ALA A 182 0.99 23.32 17.11
CA ALA A 182 -0.25 22.91 17.77
C ALA A 182 -0.02 21.78 18.77
N ARG A 183 -1.03 21.54 19.61
CA ARG A 183 -1.02 20.43 20.59
C ARG A 183 -1.29 19.08 19.96
N HIS A 184 -2.10 19.04 18.92
CA HIS A 184 -2.48 17.82 18.23
C HIS A 184 -2.35 18.00 16.71
N TYR A 185 -1.89 16.95 16.04
CA TYR A 185 -1.66 16.94 14.60
C TYR A 185 -2.43 15.79 13.95
N MET A 186 -2.97 16.06 12.77
CA MET A 186 -3.45 15.03 11.85
C MET A 186 -2.79 15.21 10.49
N LEU A 187 -2.39 14.10 9.87
CA LEU A 187 -1.81 14.08 8.53
C LEU A 187 -2.70 13.26 7.60
N PHE A 188 -3.23 13.90 6.57
CA PHE A 188 -3.98 13.28 5.49
C PHE A 188 -3.12 13.25 4.24
N ILE A 189 -2.83 12.05 3.73
CA ILE A 189 -2.00 11.85 2.54
C ILE A 189 -2.88 11.26 1.44
N ILE A 190 -2.88 11.87 0.26
CA ILE A 190 -3.46 11.31 -0.96
C ILE A 190 -2.39 11.22 -2.05
N GLY A 191 -2.43 10.12 -2.78
CA GLY A 191 -1.54 9.79 -3.89
C GLY A 191 -1.79 8.35 -4.32
N HIS A 192 -1.01 7.84 -5.27
CA HIS A 192 -1.05 6.41 -5.58
C HIS A 192 -0.62 5.56 -4.37
N GLY A 193 -1.23 4.39 -4.22
CA GLY A 193 -1.00 3.49 -3.08
C GLY A 193 -0.83 2.05 -3.51
N VAL A 194 0.41 1.57 -3.52
CA VAL A 194 0.80 0.18 -3.34
C VAL A 194 2.19 0.24 -2.71
N VAL A 195 2.29 -0.03 -1.41
CA VAL A 195 3.54 0.20 -0.66
C VAL A 195 4.49 -0.98 -0.70
N VAL A 196 3.95 -2.19 -0.75
CA VAL A 196 4.71 -3.43 -0.64
C VAL A 196 4.53 -4.23 -1.92
N GLY A 197 5.59 -4.32 -2.73
CA GLY A 197 5.63 -5.17 -3.92
C GLY A 197 6.06 -4.45 -5.18
N ASN A 198 5.63 -3.19 -5.37
CA ASN A 198 5.76 -2.49 -6.65
C ASN A 198 6.24 -1.03 -6.54
N ASP A 199 6.63 -0.54 -5.35
CA ASP A 199 7.12 0.84 -5.11
C ASP A 199 6.29 1.92 -5.83
N VAL A 200 4.97 1.98 -5.58
CA VAL A 200 4.07 2.98 -6.22
C VAL A 200 3.48 3.96 -5.20
N PHE A 201 3.98 3.95 -3.97
CA PHE A 201 3.48 4.87 -2.95
C PHE A 201 3.95 6.30 -3.22
N LEU A 202 2.99 7.23 -3.32
CA LEU A 202 3.23 8.64 -3.69
C LEU A 202 3.96 8.78 -5.03
N PHE A 203 3.49 8.05 -6.04
CA PHE A 203 4.07 8.09 -7.38
C PHE A 203 4.00 9.48 -8.02
N ASP A 204 5.13 9.90 -8.56
CA ASP A 204 5.41 11.17 -9.23
C ASP A 204 5.88 10.88 -10.67
N GLU A 205 5.13 11.37 -11.65
CA GLU A 205 5.32 11.04 -13.07
C GLU A 205 6.56 11.72 -13.67
N HIS A 206 6.96 12.89 -13.18
CA HIS A 206 7.98 13.73 -13.81
C HIS A 206 9.35 13.71 -13.11
N VAL A 207 9.51 13.07 -11.94
CA VAL A 207 10.82 12.90 -11.28
C VAL A 207 11.72 11.89 -11.98
N SER A 208 12.87 12.33 -12.52
CA SER A 208 13.72 11.48 -13.39
C SER A 208 14.56 10.39 -12.69
N ALA A 209 14.63 10.37 -11.36
CA ALA A 209 15.54 9.48 -10.61
C ALA A 209 14.81 8.46 -9.73
N LYS A 210 13.77 8.89 -9.00
CA LYS A 210 13.03 8.06 -8.07
C LYS A 210 11.57 8.53 -7.99
N HIS A 211 10.72 7.80 -8.69
CA HIS A 211 9.33 8.17 -8.90
C HIS A 211 8.42 7.91 -7.69
N SER A 212 8.88 7.27 -6.62
CA SER A 212 8.03 6.82 -5.52
C SER A 212 8.75 6.79 -4.18
N LEU A 213 7.97 6.76 -3.09
CA LEU A 213 8.45 6.71 -1.72
C LEU A 213 8.40 5.27 -1.19
N THR A 214 9.52 4.75 -0.69
CA THR A 214 9.50 3.43 -0.04
C THR A 214 8.87 3.50 1.36
N LEU A 215 8.41 2.36 1.88
CA LEU A 215 7.84 2.29 3.24
C LEU A 215 8.83 2.79 4.31
N ARG A 216 10.11 2.44 4.20
CA ARG A 216 11.13 2.82 5.18
C ARG A 216 11.40 4.32 5.17
N GLU A 217 11.46 4.93 4.00
CA GLU A 217 11.65 6.37 3.87
C GLU A 217 10.44 7.14 4.37
N PHE A 218 9.24 6.65 4.09
CA PHE A 218 8.02 7.18 4.69
C PHE A 218 8.08 7.10 6.22
N GLY A 219 8.44 5.93 6.77
CA GLY A 219 8.62 5.72 8.19
C GLY A 219 9.65 6.68 8.81
N ASN A 220 10.76 6.93 8.13
CA ASN A 220 11.81 7.84 8.59
C ASN A 220 11.36 9.30 8.56
N ALA A 221 10.65 9.72 7.51
CA ALA A 221 10.11 11.08 7.39
C ALA A 221 9.12 11.39 8.52
N ILE A 222 8.23 10.45 8.85
CA ILE A 222 7.31 10.59 9.99
C ILE A 222 8.06 10.60 11.33
N GLU A 223 9.07 9.75 11.50
CA GLU A 223 9.86 9.74 12.74
C GLU A 223 10.61 11.06 12.97
N GLU A 224 11.19 11.65 11.92
CA GLU A 224 11.83 12.96 11.99
C GLU A 224 10.82 14.07 12.31
N PHE A 225 9.66 14.04 11.66
CA PHE A 225 8.58 14.98 11.99
C PHE A 225 8.18 14.86 13.46
N GLN A 226 7.91 13.65 13.95
CA GLN A 226 7.56 13.40 15.35
C GLN A 226 8.64 13.94 16.31
N LYS A 227 9.93 13.72 16.01
CA LYS A 227 11.05 14.23 16.80
C LYS A 227 11.15 15.76 16.78
N SER A 228 10.63 16.41 15.74
CA SER A 228 10.58 17.88 15.64
C SER A 228 9.46 18.52 16.45
N LEU A 229 8.46 17.74 16.89
CA LEU A 229 7.36 18.23 17.71
C LEU A 229 7.80 18.41 19.17
N GLU A 230 7.20 19.40 19.86
CA GLU A 230 7.41 19.62 21.30
C GLU A 230 6.98 18.42 22.14
N ASN A 231 5.86 17.81 21.75
CA ASN A 231 5.38 16.55 22.30
C ASN A 231 5.31 15.50 21.20
N LYS A 232 6.07 14.41 21.36
CA LYS A 232 6.13 13.31 20.39
C LYS A 232 4.82 12.54 20.24
N ASP A 233 3.96 12.61 21.25
CA ASP A 233 2.65 11.95 21.25
C ASP A 233 1.54 12.84 20.65
N SER A 234 1.89 14.00 20.08
CA SER A 234 0.94 14.93 19.49
C SER A 234 0.46 14.53 18.08
N LEU A 235 1.11 13.56 17.41
CA LEU A 235 0.61 13.05 16.13
C LEU A 235 -0.49 12.01 16.37
N GLU A 236 -1.73 12.47 16.32
CA GLU A 236 -2.91 11.67 16.67
C GLU A 236 -3.28 10.71 15.55
N LEU A 237 -3.37 11.20 14.30
CA LEU A 237 -3.87 10.44 13.16
C LEU A 237 -2.98 10.59 11.94
N ILE A 238 -2.60 9.46 11.34
CA ILE A 238 -2.16 9.39 9.94
C ILE A 238 -3.29 8.73 9.14
N SER A 239 -3.82 9.46 8.17
CA SER A 239 -4.86 8.98 7.27
C SER A 239 -4.28 8.82 5.87
N LEU A 240 -4.12 7.57 5.43
CA LEU A 240 -3.59 7.21 4.13
C LEU A 240 -4.76 7.02 3.16
N HIS A 241 -5.10 8.09 2.45
CA HIS A 241 -6.13 8.12 1.40
C HIS A 241 -5.52 7.61 0.09
N SER A 242 -5.03 6.38 0.10
CA SER A 242 -4.39 5.70 -1.02
C SER A 242 -4.76 4.22 -0.99
N CYS A 243 -4.68 3.54 -2.13
CA CYS A 243 -5.03 2.12 -2.24
C CYS A 243 -4.08 1.23 -1.39
N SER A 244 -4.61 0.14 -0.83
CA SER A 244 -3.84 -0.91 -0.17
C SER A 244 -2.84 -0.46 0.90
N MET A 245 -3.22 0.57 1.67
CA MET A 245 -2.39 1.13 2.75
C MET A 245 -2.68 0.53 4.13
N SER A 246 -3.81 -0.18 4.30
CA SER A 246 -4.17 -0.83 5.55
C SER A 246 -3.51 -2.22 5.66
N SER A 247 -2.18 -2.22 5.71
CA SER A 247 -1.37 -3.43 5.85
C SER A 247 -0.64 -3.45 7.18
N ILE A 248 -0.32 -4.65 7.67
CA ILE A 248 0.41 -4.83 8.91
C ILE A 248 1.85 -4.28 8.82
N GLU A 249 2.48 -4.35 7.65
CA GLU A 249 3.79 -3.77 7.41
C GLU A 249 3.78 -2.25 7.66
N VAL A 250 2.76 -1.56 7.15
CA VAL A 250 2.58 -0.12 7.37
C VAL A 250 2.35 0.17 8.86
N ALA A 251 1.53 -0.64 9.54
CA ALA A 251 1.30 -0.49 10.97
C ALA A 251 2.59 -0.67 11.80
N TYR A 252 3.43 -1.64 11.46
CA TYR A 252 4.74 -1.85 12.11
C TYR A 252 5.71 -0.71 11.86
N GLU A 253 5.70 -0.14 10.66
CA GLU A 253 6.57 0.98 10.32
C GLU A 253 6.16 2.27 11.06
N LEU A 254 4.85 2.49 11.24
CA LEU A 254 4.31 3.68 11.91
C LEU A 254 4.15 3.52 13.43
N GLN A 255 4.35 2.32 13.98
CA GLN A 255 4.20 2.09 15.41
C GLN A 255 5.14 3.00 16.22
N GLY A 256 4.59 3.65 17.26
CA GLY A 256 5.33 4.61 18.09
C GLY A 256 5.59 5.97 17.44
N LYS A 257 5.13 6.19 16.19
CA LYS A 257 5.29 7.47 15.46
C LYS A 257 3.97 8.26 15.39
N ALA A 258 2.83 7.59 15.44
CA ALA A 258 1.49 8.16 15.55
C ALA A 258 0.59 7.26 16.42
N LYS A 259 -0.55 7.78 16.91
CA LYS A 259 -1.50 6.97 17.69
C LYS A 259 -2.42 6.12 16.82
N TYR A 260 -3.00 6.70 15.76
CA TYR A 260 -3.98 6.02 14.92
C TYR A 260 -3.59 6.04 13.44
N LEU A 261 -3.95 4.95 12.75
CA LEU A 261 -3.88 4.80 11.29
C LEU A 261 -5.29 4.63 10.73
N LEU A 262 -5.65 5.44 9.73
CA LEU A 262 -6.89 5.28 8.94
C LEU A 262 -6.53 4.97 7.48
N ALA A 263 -6.89 3.79 6.99
CA ALA A 263 -6.51 3.30 5.67
C ALA A 263 -7.47 2.21 5.13
N SER A 264 -7.45 1.95 3.82
CA SER A 264 -8.15 0.82 3.17
C SER A 264 -7.19 -0.33 2.83
N GLN A 265 -7.66 -1.58 2.91
CA GLN A 265 -6.94 -2.75 2.40
C GLN A 265 -7.07 -2.86 0.86
N GLY A 266 -8.22 -2.47 0.34
CA GLY A 266 -8.53 -2.38 -1.08
C GLY A 266 -8.27 -1.00 -1.69
N PRO A 267 -8.87 -0.72 -2.86
CA PRO A 267 -8.73 0.54 -3.56
C PRO A 267 -9.42 1.68 -2.81
N ALA A 268 -8.82 2.87 -2.88
CA ALA A 268 -9.41 4.11 -2.42
C ALA A 268 -9.66 5.05 -3.61
N PHE A 269 -10.82 5.70 -3.63
CA PHE A 269 -11.18 6.65 -4.68
C PHE A 269 -10.94 8.08 -4.20
N VAL A 270 -10.48 8.99 -5.07
CA VAL A 270 -10.16 10.40 -4.73
C VAL A 270 -11.27 11.12 -3.96
N GLY A 271 -12.54 10.75 -4.17
CA GLY A 271 -13.70 11.33 -3.50
C GLY A 271 -14.07 10.66 -2.16
N SER A 272 -13.35 9.65 -1.68
CA SER A 272 -13.75 8.80 -0.55
C SER A 272 -13.66 9.51 0.80
N TRP A 273 -12.75 10.46 0.95
CA TRP A 273 -12.65 11.30 2.14
C TRP A 273 -13.46 12.58 1.94
N PRO A 274 -14.56 12.80 2.68
CA PRO A 274 -15.37 13.99 2.55
C PRO A 274 -14.75 15.15 3.34
N TYR A 275 -13.60 15.69 2.90
CA TYR A 275 -12.80 16.64 3.69
C TYR A 275 -13.59 17.85 4.22
N ARG A 276 -14.62 18.31 3.50
CA ARG A 276 -15.51 19.37 3.99
C ARG A 276 -16.20 18.96 5.30
N GLN A 277 -16.83 17.78 5.32
CA GLN A 277 -17.54 17.24 6.47
C GLN A 277 -16.58 16.88 7.60
N LEU A 278 -15.40 16.34 7.28
CA LEU A 278 -14.37 16.02 8.26
C LEU A 278 -13.93 17.29 9.01
N LEU A 279 -13.58 18.35 8.29
CA LEU A 279 -13.15 19.61 8.88
C LEU A 279 -14.27 20.30 9.67
N ILE A 280 -15.49 20.37 9.12
CA ILE A 280 -16.65 20.92 9.87
C ILE A 280 -16.82 20.17 11.19
N ARG A 281 -16.67 18.85 11.18
CA ARG A 281 -16.78 18.04 12.41
C ARG A 281 -15.68 18.40 13.41
N ILE A 282 -14.42 18.40 12.98
CA ILE A 282 -13.27 18.74 13.84
C ILE A 282 -13.45 20.16 14.42
N PHE A 283 -13.88 21.13 13.62
CA PHE A 283 -14.09 22.50 14.08
C PHE A 283 -15.24 22.62 15.07
N ASN A 284 -16.34 21.88 14.88
CA ASN A 284 -17.45 21.88 15.83
C ASN A 284 -17.05 21.24 17.17
N ASP A 285 -16.22 20.20 17.14
CA ASP A 285 -15.73 19.57 18.37
C ASP A 285 -14.87 20.56 19.18
N LEU A 286 -14.15 21.48 18.52
CA LEU A 286 -13.36 22.55 19.14
C LEU A 286 -14.17 23.68 19.79
N GLU A 287 -15.46 23.84 19.46
CA GLU A 287 -16.29 24.88 20.09
C GLU A 287 -16.45 24.65 21.61
N ASN A 288 -16.22 23.40 22.07
CA ASN A 288 -16.28 23.03 23.48
C ASN A 288 -14.95 23.29 24.23
N GLY A 289 -13.92 23.83 23.56
CA GLY A 289 -12.63 24.15 24.14
C GLY A 289 -11.55 23.10 23.88
N ARG A 290 -10.68 22.88 24.87
CA ARG A 290 -9.56 21.93 24.81
C ARG A 290 -10.09 20.50 24.84
N LEU A 291 -9.60 19.65 23.95
CA LEU A 291 -10.08 18.27 23.84
C LEU A 291 -9.31 17.34 24.79
N SER A 292 -10.02 16.44 25.44
CA SER A 292 -9.45 15.28 26.14
C SER A 292 -9.09 14.15 25.17
N ASP A 293 -8.23 13.21 25.59
CA ASP A 293 -7.87 12.04 24.77
C ASP A 293 -9.10 11.20 24.37
N GLU A 294 -10.12 11.12 25.23
CA GLU A 294 -11.39 10.43 24.93
C GLU A 294 -12.19 11.15 23.84
N GLU A 295 -12.22 12.47 23.87
CA GLU A 295 -12.87 13.29 22.83
C GLU A 295 -12.12 13.22 21.51
N ILE A 296 -10.78 13.25 21.53
CA ILE A 296 -9.95 13.07 20.34
C ILE A 296 -10.22 11.71 19.70
N ARG A 297 -10.20 10.64 20.50
CA ARG A 297 -10.51 9.28 20.03
C ARG A 297 -11.91 9.20 19.43
N LYS A 298 -12.89 9.87 20.04
CA LYS A 298 -14.25 9.98 19.52
C LYS A 298 -14.27 10.71 18.17
N THR A 299 -13.61 11.86 18.04
CA THR A 299 -13.48 12.61 16.77
C THR A 299 -12.87 11.74 15.68
N ILE A 300 -11.78 11.02 15.96
CA ILE A 300 -11.14 10.12 14.99
C ILE A 300 -12.06 8.95 14.59
N THR A 301 -12.78 8.38 15.56
CA THR A 301 -13.80 7.34 15.27
C THR A 301 -14.92 7.87 14.38
N LEU A 302 -15.29 9.14 14.52
CA LEU A 302 -16.29 9.78 13.67
C LEU A 302 -15.77 10.11 12.27
N ILE A 303 -14.48 10.44 12.14
CA ILE A 303 -13.81 10.57 10.83
C ILE A 303 -13.93 9.25 10.05
N PHE A 304 -13.68 8.11 10.70
CA PHE A 304 -13.87 6.78 10.10
C PHE A 304 -15.30 6.62 9.51
N TYR A 305 -16.33 6.89 10.30
CA TYR A 305 -17.71 6.76 9.83
C TYR A 305 -18.05 7.75 8.72
N CYS A 306 -17.56 8.99 8.79
CA CYS A 306 -17.75 9.97 7.72
C CYS A 306 -17.17 9.47 6.39
N CYS A 307 -15.94 8.93 6.40
CA CYS A 307 -15.33 8.36 5.20
C CYS A 307 -16.11 7.14 4.70
N LEU A 308 -16.42 6.18 5.58
CA LEU A 308 -17.16 4.98 5.21
C LEU A 308 -18.54 5.30 4.60
N HIS A 309 -19.33 6.17 5.24
CA HIS A 309 -20.66 6.55 4.75
C HIS A 309 -20.60 7.39 3.47
N ASN A 310 -19.57 8.21 3.29
CA ASN A 310 -19.38 8.91 2.02
C ASN A 310 -19.04 7.90 0.92
N SER A 311 -18.26 6.88 1.24
CA SER A 311 -17.88 5.85 0.27
C SER A 311 -19.00 4.89 -0.12
N THR A 312 -20.11 4.81 0.64
CA THR A 312 -21.24 3.93 0.25
C THR A 312 -21.88 4.34 -1.08
N ASP A 313 -21.78 5.62 -1.47
CA ASP A 313 -22.33 6.08 -2.74
C ASP A 313 -21.56 5.54 -3.95
N PHE A 314 -20.30 5.14 -3.79
CA PHE A 314 -19.55 4.46 -4.85
C PHE A 314 -20.13 3.09 -5.20
N MET A 315 -20.91 2.47 -4.30
CA MET A 315 -21.65 1.24 -4.63
C MET A 315 -22.66 1.45 -5.76
N LEU A 316 -23.25 2.65 -5.87
CA LEU A 316 -24.15 2.99 -6.99
C LEU A 316 -23.41 3.03 -8.33
N ALA A 317 -22.10 3.31 -8.29
CA ALA A 317 -21.21 3.25 -9.44
C ALA A 317 -20.57 1.85 -9.64
N GLY A 318 -20.96 0.85 -8.83
CA GLY A 318 -20.47 -0.52 -8.94
C GLY A 318 -19.15 -0.80 -8.21
N TYR A 319 -18.63 0.17 -7.45
CA TYR A 319 -17.39 0.00 -6.70
C TYR A 319 -17.67 -0.44 -5.26
N SER A 320 -16.91 -1.43 -4.78
CA SER A 320 -16.86 -1.78 -3.36
C SER A 320 -15.77 -0.97 -2.65
N PHE A 321 -15.86 -0.87 -1.34
CA PHE A 321 -14.92 -0.12 -0.52
C PHE A 321 -14.76 -0.77 0.86
N ASP A 322 -13.59 -0.68 1.46
CA ASP A 322 -13.31 -1.10 2.84
C ASP A 322 -12.49 -0.03 3.56
N LEU A 323 -12.57 -0.02 4.89
CA LEU A 323 -11.82 0.92 5.72
C LEU A 323 -11.45 0.29 7.07
N CYS A 324 -10.23 0.53 7.55
CA CYS A 324 -9.81 0.31 8.94
C CYS A 324 -9.38 1.61 9.58
N LEU A 325 -9.83 1.81 10.82
CA LEU A 325 -9.18 2.64 11.81
C LEU A 325 -8.51 1.73 12.84
N CYS A 326 -7.19 1.82 12.95
CA CYS A 326 -6.41 0.95 13.80
C CYS A 326 -5.52 1.76 14.79
N ASP A 327 -5.31 1.27 16.02
CA ASP A 327 -4.50 1.88 17.08
C ASP A 327 -3.06 1.34 17.04
N LEU A 328 -2.14 2.19 16.62
CA LEU A 328 -0.74 1.84 16.41
C LEU A 328 0.02 1.54 17.72
N SER A 329 -0.49 2.01 18.87
CA SER A 329 0.10 1.69 20.17
C SER A 329 -0.04 0.21 20.54
N LYS A 330 -0.95 -0.52 19.87
CA LYS A 330 -1.23 -1.94 20.10
C LYS A 330 -0.47 -2.88 19.17
N VAL A 331 0.26 -2.36 18.19
CA VAL A 331 1.07 -3.16 17.26
C VAL A 331 2.06 -4.11 17.97
N PRO A 332 2.77 -3.69 19.04
CA PRO A 332 3.70 -4.59 19.74
C PRO A 332 3.05 -5.88 20.27
N ALA A 333 1.74 -5.88 20.56
CA ALA A 333 1.02 -7.05 21.03
C ALA A 333 0.86 -8.15 19.96
N LEU A 334 1.07 -7.82 18.68
CA LEU A 334 1.03 -8.75 17.55
C LEU A 334 2.36 -9.48 17.33
N THR A 335 3.49 -8.89 17.72
CA THR A 335 4.82 -9.35 17.31
C THR A 335 5.09 -10.80 17.67
N ASP A 336 4.91 -11.17 18.94
CA ASP A 336 5.16 -12.55 19.37
C ASP A 336 4.11 -13.53 18.83
N ARG A 337 2.88 -13.06 18.60
CA ARG A 337 1.78 -13.87 18.09
C ARG A 337 2.02 -14.25 16.63
N ILE A 338 2.40 -13.28 15.81
CA ILE A 338 2.73 -13.49 14.40
C ILE A 338 4.03 -14.27 14.28
N ARG A 339 5.06 -13.96 15.08
CA ARG A 339 6.29 -14.77 15.09
C ARG A 339 6.02 -16.24 15.39
N ASN A 340 5.20 -16.52 16.39
CA ASN A 340 4.79 -17.88 16.69
C ASN A 340 4.03 -18.50 15.50
N LEU A 341 3.08 -17.78 14.90
CA LEU A 341 2.36 -18.27 13.71
C LEU A 341 3.32 -18.58 12.55
N SER A 342 4.22 -17.66 12.17
CA SER A 342 5.23 -17.85 11.11
C SER A 342 6.03 -19.12 11.33
N ASN A 343 6.53 -19.33 12.55
CA ASN A 343 7.30 -20.52 12.90
C ASN A 343 6.49 -21.81 12.76
N ARG A 344 5.23 -21.81 13.22
CA ARG A 344 4.32 -22.96 13.08
C ARG A 344 3.95 -23.24 11.63
N LEU A 345 3.81 -22.20 10.81
CA LEU A 345 3.58 -22.35 9.38
C LEU A 345 4.79 -23.00 8.69
N VAL A 346 6.01 -22.55 8.99
CA VAL A 346 7.26 -23.15 8.47
C VAL A 346 7.37 -24.63 8.87
N GLU A 347 7.09 -24.96 10.13
CA GLU A 347 7.02 -26.37 10.57
C GLU A 347 5.95 -27.15 9.80
N GLY A 348 4.76 -26.57 9.62
CA GLY A 348 3.65 -27.17 8.90
C GLY A 348 3.94 -27.44 7.42
N LEU A 349 4.74 -26.60 6.75
CA LEU A 349 5.10 -26.78 5.33
C LEU A 349 5.88 -28.07 5.05
N LYS A 350 6.50 -28.67 6.07
CA LYS A 350 7.22 -29.96 5.97
C LYS A 350 6.26 -31.14 5.75
N SER A 351 5.03 -31.05 6.24
CA SER A 351 3.99 -32.06 6.05
C SER A 351 3.15 -31.76 4.82
N GLN A 352 2.95 -32.75 3.93
CA GLN A 352 2.13 -32.58 2.74
C GLN A 352 0.69 -32.18 3.07
N LEU A 353 0.10 -32.73 4.15
CA LEU A 353 -1.27 -32.42 4.54
C LEU A 353 -1.39 -30.96 5.02
N LEU A 354 -0.53 -30.55 5.94
CA LEU A 354 -0.53 -29.20 6.50
C LEU A 354 -0.17 -28.16 5.43
N ARG A 355 0.79 -28.46 4.56
CA ARG A 355 1.10 -27.63 3.39
C ARG A 355 -0.14 -27.41 2.51
N ASN A 356 -0.91 -28.46 2.22
CA ASN A 356 -2.15 -28.32 1.46
C ASN A 356 -3.19 -27.47 2.19
N TYR A 357 -3.25 -27.53 3.53
CA TYR A 357 -4.17 -26.73 4.34
C TYR A 357 -3.78 -25.25 4.35
N ILE A 358 -2.49 -24.95 4.49
CA ILE A 358 -1.95 -23.59 4.39
C ILE A 358 -2.27 -23.00 3.00
N LEU A 359 -1.97 -23.73 1.93
CA LEU A 359 -2.26 -23.31 0.55
C LEU A 359 -3.76 -23.10 0.31
N ALA A 360 -4.60 -24.00 0.80
CA ALA A 360 -6.04 -23.90 0.64
C ALA A 360 -6.67 -22.82 1.54
N ALA A 361 -6.04 -22.47 2.66
CA ALA A 361 -6.43 -21.33 3.48
C ALA A 361 -6.05 -20.02 2.81
N HIS A 362 -4.83 -19.92 2.28
CA HIS A 362 -4.37 -18.76 1.51
C HIS A 362 -5.27 -18.50 0.29
N TRP A 363 -5.61 -19.52 -0.50
CA TRP A 363 -6.54 -19.36 -1.61
C TRP A 363 -7.96 -18.99 -1.16
N LYS A 364 -8.40 -19.44 0.03
CA LYS A 364 -9.76 -19.13 0.48
C LYS A 364 -9.89 -17.71 1.04
N ALA A 365 -8.81 -17.16 1.58
CA ALA A 365 -8.81 -15.88 2.27
C ALA A 365 -9.08 -14.72 1.31
N GLN A 366 -9.71 -13.67 1.82
CA GLN A 366 -9.83 -12.38 1.13
C GLN A 366 -8.46 -11.89 0.67
N SER A 367 -8.38 -11.49 -0.57
CA SER A 367 -7.18 -10.92 -1.17
C SER A 367 -7.44 -9.51 -1.71
N PHE A 368 -6.35 -8.80 -1.94
CA PHE A 368 -6.35 -7.44 -2.46
C PHE A 368 -5.24 -7.29 -3.49
N TRP A 369 -5.41 -6.32 -4.39
CA TRP A 369 -4.43 -5.89 -5.39
C TRP A 369 -3.72 -7.04 -6.11
N GLN A 370 -4.37 -7.57 -7.16
CA GLN A 370 -3.85 -8.68 -7.97
C GLN A 370 -3.38 -9.90 -7.16
N GLU A 371 -3.98 -10.15 -5.99
CA GLU A 371 -3.62 -11.26 -5.11
C GLU A 371 -2.21 -11.10 -4.50
N GLY A 372 -1.73 -9.86 -4.36
CA GLY A 372 -0.45 -9.53 -3.71
C GLY A 372 -0.54 -9.50 -2.19
N TYR A 373 -1.73 -9.17 -1.67
CA TYR A 373 -2.01 -9.07 -0.25
C TYR A 373 -3.15 -9.98 0.15
N THR A 374 -3.09 -10.50 1.37
CA THR A 374 -4.11 -11.37 1.95
C THR A 374 -4.58 -10.78 3.28
N ASP A 375 -5.89 -10.83 3.56
CA ASP A 375 -6.43 -10.48 4.88
C ASP A 375 -5.91 -11.45 5.95
N LEU A 376 -5.18 -10.91 6.94
CA LEU A 376 -4.45 -11.75 7.90
C LEU A 376 -5.41 -12.49 8.84
N TYR A 377 -6.52 -11.85 9.23
CA TYR A 377 -7.53 -12.49 10.08
C TYR A 377 -8.25 -13.60 9.31
N ASP A 378 -8.72 -13.34 8.10
CA ASP A 378 -9.47 -14.31 7.30
C ASP A 378 -8.60 -15.50 6.87
N PHE A 379 -7.31 -15.28 6.62
CA PHE A 379 -6.34 -16.37 6.47
C PHE A 379 -6.27 -17.25 7.72
N CYS A 380 -6.08 -16.65 8.90
CA CYS A 380 -6.04 -17.37 10.16
C CYS A 380 -7.34 -18.11 10.46
N LEU A 381 -8.49 -17.51 10.14
CA LEU A 381 -9.82 -18.09 10.30
C LEU A 381 -10.01 -19.30 9.38
N SER A 382 -9.66 -19.14 8.11
CA SER A 382 -9.73 -20.20 7.09
C SER A 382 -8.82 -21.38 7.45
N LEU A 383 -7.60 -21.11 7.94
CA LEU A 383 -6.68 -22.13 8.40
C LEU A 383 -7.19 -22.84 9.66
N SER A 384 -7.68 -22.09 10.64
CA SER A 384 -8.22 -22.62 11.89
C SER A 384 -9.45 -23.51 11.67
N LYS A 385 -10.35 -23.12 10.76
CA LYS A 385 -11.52 -23.93 10.38
C LYS A 385 -11.11 -25.27 9.76
N ARG A 386 -10.13 -25.27 8.85
CA ARG A 386 -9.62 -26.50 8.24
C ARG A 386 -9.01 -27.45 9.28
N CYS A 387 -8.22 -26.92 10.22
CA CYS A 387 -7.69 -27.70 11.32
C CYS A 387 -8.80 -28.28 12.23
N ALA A 388 -9.86 -27.51 12.51
CA ALA A 388 -10.99 -27.97 13.29
C ALA A 388 -11.79 -29.08 12.58
N ASP A 389 -12.06 -28.93 11.28
CA ASP A 389 -12.80 -29.89 10.48
C ASP A 389 -12.10 -31.24 10.42
N PHE A 390 -10.76 -31.24 10.25
CA PHE A 390 -9.97 -32.46 10.29
C PHE A 390 -10.08 -33.17 11.64
N LYS A 391 -9.92 -32.43 12.75
CA LYS A 391 -10.02 -33.00 14.11
C LYS A 391 -11.41 -33.56 14.39
N SER A 392 -12.46 -32.87 13.95
CA SER A 392 -13.84 -33.35 14.05
C SER A 392 -14.04 -34.64 13.24
N GLY A 393 -13.47 -34.71 12.04
CA GLY A 393 -13.44 -35.92 11.21
C GLY A 393 -12.76 -37.09 11.93
N VAL A 394 -11.54 -36.90 12.45
CA VAL A 394 -10.79 -37.93 13.18
C VAL A 394 -11.56 -38.42 14.41
N LYS A 395 -12.16 -37.50 15.18
CA LYS A 395 -12.97 -37.86 16.36
C LYS A 395 -14.18 -38.71 15.99
N LYS A 396 -14.94 -38.31 14.96
CA LYS A 396 -16.10 -39.09 14.47
C LYS A 396 -15.69 -40.47 13.97
N LEU A 397 -14.52 -40.59 13.35
CA LEU A 397 -13.98 -41.87 12.91
C LEU A 397 -13.59 -42.77 14.09
N ALA A 398 -12.98 -42.22 15.13
CA ALA A 398 -12.65 -42.94 16.36
C ALA A 398 -13.91 -43.41 17.10
N GLU A 399 -14.96 -42.58 17.11
CA GLU A 399 -16.26 -42.89 17.76
C GLU A 399 -17.09 -43.90 16.97
N ALA A 400 -16.90 -44.02 15.66
CA ALA A 400 -17.68 -44.92 14.81
C ALA A 400 -17.38 -46.41 15.04
N GLY A 401 -16.26 -46.77 15.71
CA GLY A 401 -15.87 -48.15 16.01
C GLY A 401 -15.57 -49.01 14.77
N MET A 402 -14.73 -50.03 14.90
CA MET A 402 -14.65 -51.09 13.87
C MET A 402 -15.99 -51.85 13.86
N PRO A 403 -16.59 -52.15 12.69
CA PRO A 403 -17.74 -53.06 12.66
C PRO A 403 -17.31 -54.45 13.14
N ASP A 404 -18.12 -55.08 14.00
CA ASP A 404 -17.94 -56.46 14.45
C ASP A 404 -17.85 -57.42 13.24
N GLU A 405 -17.00 -58.45 13.34
CA GLU A 405 -16.66 -59.47 12.32
C GLU A 405 -17.83 -60.36 11.82
N GLY A 406 -19.07 -59.89 11.87
CA GLY A 406 -20.27 -60.73 11.76
C GLY A 406 -21.32 -60.38 10.69
N THR A 407 -21.05 -59.50 9.71
CA THR A 407 -22.10 -59.10 8.75
C THR A 407 -21.88 -59.74 7.37
N THR A 408 -22.85 -60.56 6.97
CA THR A 408 -22.80 -61.42 5.77
C THR A 408 -22.86 -60.67 4.44
N ASN A 409 -22.10 -61.21 3.48
CA ASN A 409 -21.92 -60.81 2.09
C ASN A 409 -23.23 -60.57 1.31
N ALA A 410 -23.54 -59.30 1.02
CA ALA A 410 -24.24 -58.83 -0.20
C ALA A 410 -24.14 -57.30 -0.39
N GLU A 411 -23.88 -56.52 0.67
CA GLU A 411 -23.70 -55.05 0.60
C GLU A 411 -22.21 -54.62 0.55
N VAL A 412 -21.30 -55.58 0.43
CA VAL A 412 -19.86 -55.42 0.70
C VAL A 412 -19.09 -54.67 -0.42
N GLU A 413 -19.62 -54.56 -1.63
CA GLU A 413 -18.86 -53.95 -2.75
C GLU A 413 -18.85 -52.41 -2.78
N GLU A 414 -19.84 -51.74 -2.17
CA GLU A 414 -19.85 -50.27 -2.07
C GLU A 414 -19.15 -49.79 -0.78
N THR A 415 -19.20 -50.59 0.29
CA THR A 415 -18.56 -50.32 1.59
C THR A 415 -17.03 -50.50 1.55
N LEU A 416 -16.50 -51.32 0.64
CA LEU A 416 -15.05 -51.59 0.52
C LEU A 416 -14.19 -50.34 0.19
N THR A 417 -14.77 -49.30 -0.42
CA THR A 417 -14.05 -48.03 -0.67
C THR A 417 -14.01 -47.12 0.55
N ARG A 418 -15.05 -47.17 1.40
CA ARG A 418 -15.13 -46.41 2.65
C ARG A 418 -14.29 -47.07 3.73
N GLU A 419 -14.31 -48.40 3.83
CA GLU A 419 -13.50 -49.19 4.77
C GLU A 419 -12.01 -49.14 4.45
N ARG A 420 -11.61 -49.23 3.17
CA ARG A 420 -10.19 -49.00 2.79
C ARG A 420 -9.73 -47.57 3.06
N ARG A 421 -10.60 -46.56 2.87
CA ARG A 421 -10.29 -45.17 3.23
C ARG A 421 -10.18 -45.00 4.74
N LEU A 422 -11.05 -45.64 5.52
CA LEU A 422 -10.99 -45.66 6.97
C LEU A 422 -9.73 -46.36 7.47
N ASP A 423 -9.41 -47.53 6.92
CA ASP A 423 -8.24 -48.34 7.29
C ASP A 423 -6.93 -47.64 6.89
N LEU A 424 -6.87 -46.94 5.75
CA LEU A 424 -5.76 -46.07 5.39
C LEU A 424 -5.66 -44.83 6.30
N LEU A 425 -6.78 -44.20 6.65
CA LEU A 425 -6.82 -43.07 7.59
C LEU A 425 -6.48 -43.49 9.02
N LEU A 426 -6.92 -44.68 9.48
CA LEU A 426 -6.61 -45.24 10.79
C LEU A 426 -5.18 -45.73 10.85
N LYS A 427 -4.65 -46.39 9.82
CA LYS A 427 -3.20 -46.72 9.73
C LYS A 427 -2.33 -45.47 9.66
N PHE A 428 -2.82 -44.39 9.07
CA PHE A 428 -2.17 -43.09 9.07
C PHE A 428 -2.28 -42.38 10.44
N VAL A 429 -3.41 -42.51 11.15
CA VAL A 429 -3.69 -41.91 12.47
C VAL A 429 -3.12 -42.72 13.64
N MET A 430 -2.83 -44.01 13.47
CA MET A 430 -2.29 -44.89 14.52
C MET A 430 -0.78 -45.16 14.38
N ASN A 431 -0.10 -44.48 13.46
CA ASN A 431 1.36 -44.46 13.38
C ASN A 431 1.92 -43.35 14.28
N THR A 432 3.17 -43.46 14.75
CA THR A 432 3.82 -42.48 15.66
C THR A 432 3.77 -41.03 15.15
N ASP A 433 3.72 -40.84 13.82
CA ASP A 433 3.62 -39.56 13.12
C ASP A 433 2.26 -38.83 13.28
N ALA A 434 1.19 -39.53 13.63
CA ALA A 434 -0.15 -38.92 13.71
C ALA A 434 -0.34 -38.02 14.93
N GLY A 435 0.23 -38.45 16.07
CA GLY A 435 0.24 -37.64 17.30
C GLY A 435 1.02 -36.34 17.09
N GLU A 436 2.16 -36.43 16.41
CA GLU A 436 2.97 -35.26 16.02
C GLU A 436 2.21 -34.35 15.05
N MET A 437 1.51 -34.92 14.07
CA MET A 437 0.69 -34.16 13.13
C MET A 437 -0.48 -33.43 13.81
N LEU A 438 -1.22 -34.11 14.68
CA LEU A 438 -2.30 -33.50 15.46
C LEU A 438 -1.76 -32.42 16.40
N ALA A 439 -0.59 -32.62 17.00
CA ALA A 439 0.08 -31.62 17.81
C ALA A 439 0.47 -30.39 16.97
N ALA A 440 1.05 -30.57 15.79
CA ALA A 440 1.38 -29.49 14.87
C ALA A 440 0.13 -28.73 14.40
N MET A 441 -0.96 -29.44 14.09
CA MET A 441 -2.25 -28.83 13.73
C MET A 441 -2.84 -28.00 14.88
N ASN A 442 -2.78 -28.51 16.11
CA ASN A 442 -3.20 -27.77 17.29
C ASN A 442 -2.33 -26.53 17.52
N ALA A 443 -1.01 -26.66 17.36
CA ALA A 443 -0.09 -25.54 17.51
C ALA A 443 -0.36 -24.43 16.48
N ILE A 444 -0.57 -24.79 15.21
CA ILE A 444 -0.97 -23.84 14.15
C ILE A 444 -2.31 -23.19 14.50
N GLN A 445 -3.31 -23.96 14.90
CA GLN A 445 -4.62 -23.41 15.23
C GLN A 445 -4.57 -22.46 16.43
N THR A 446 -3.82 -22.81 17.47
CA THR A 446 -3.62 -21.93 18.63
C THR A 446 -2.89 -20.64 18.25
N ALA A 447 -1.85 -20.73 17.41
CA ALA A 447 -1.13 -19.55 16.94
C ALA A 447 -2.01 -18.64 16.07
N ALA A 448 -2.77 -19.22 15.13
CA ALA A 448 -3.74 -18.50 14.31
C ALA A 448 -4.85 -17.86 15.16
N GLY A 449 -5.36 -18.58 16.16
CA GLY A 449 -6.30 -18.07 17.16
C GLY A 449 -5.77 -16.84 17.90
N ALA A 450 -4.52 -16.90 18.37
CA ALA A 450 -3.90 -15.78 19.06
C ALA A 450 -3.78 -14.53 18.17
N VAL A 451 -3.45 -14.69 16.87
CA VAL A 451 -3.42 -13.57 15.92
C VAL A 451 -4.83 -13.02 15.71
N MET A 452 -5.84 -13.88 15.53
CA MET A 452 -7.25 -13.44 15.41
C MET A 452 -7.72 -12.68 16.65
N ASP A 453 -7.42 -13.16 17.85
CA ASP A 453 -7.82 -12.48 19.10
C ASP A 453 -7.29 -11.04 19.16
N ALA A 454 -6.04 -10.83 18.72
CA ALA A 454 -5.42 -9.50 18.70
C ALA A 454 -5.99 -8.59 17.60
N LEU A 455 -6.38 -9.17 16.46
CA LEU A 455 -6.99 -8.47 15.33
C LEU A 455 -8.51 -8.34 15.44
N THR A 456 -9.12 -8.85 16.51
CA THR A 456 -10.58 -8.74 16.69
C THR A 456 -10.95 -7.28 16.95
N LYS A 457 -11.96 -6.79 16.23
CA LYS A 457 -12.50 -5.43 16.40
C LYS A 457 -12.90 -5.17 17.85
N GLU A 458 -12.66 -3.95 18.31
CA GLU A 458 -13.08 -3.58 19.65
C GLU A 458 -14.58 -3.71 19.89
N THR A 459 -14.96 -4.24 21.05
CA THR A 459 -16.37 -4.27 21.50
C THR A 459 -16.70 -3.06 22.36
N ASP A 460 -17.98 -2.64 22.35
CA ASP A 460 -18.51 -1.61 23.26
C ASP A 460 -18.33 -2.08 24.72
N GLY A 461 -17.28 -1.56 25.38
CA GLY A 461 -16.78 -2.06 26.67
C GLY A 461 -15.26 -1.93 26.84
N GLY A 462 -14.52 -1.61 25.77
CA GLY A 462 -13.10 -1.31 25.81
C GLY A 462 -12.25 -2.58 25.86
N THR A 463 -12.02 -3.18 24.70
CA THR A 463 -10.95 -4.19 24.54
C THR A 463 -9.72 -3.49 24.00
N ASP A 464 -8.55 -3.87 24.52
CA ASP A 464 -7.23 -3.30 24.23
C ASP A 464 -6.67 -3.73 22.85
N ASN A 465 -7.54 -3.85 21.84
CA ASN A 465 -7.23 -4.44 20.55
C ASN A 465 -6.79 -3.40 19.51
N ILE A 466 -6.00 -3.82 18.52
CA ILE A 466 -5.48 -2.93 17.48
C ILE A 466 -6.58 -2.39 16.56
N ILE A 467 -7.64 -3.15 16.27
CA ILE A 467 -8.68 -2.73 15.33
C ILE A 467 -9.75 -1.94 16.08
N VAL A 468 -9.63 -0.62 16.06
CA VAL A 468 -10.65 0.28 16.65
C VAL A 468 -11.94 0.13 15.87
N ARG A 469 -11.90 0.30 14.55
CA ARG A 469 -13.04 0.06 13.65
C ARG A 469 -12.56 -0.53 12.34
N SER A 470 -13.32 -1.47 11.81
CA SER A 470 -13.19 -1.95 10.43
C SER A 470 -14.59 -2.26 9.91
N ASP A 471 -14.84 -1.90 8.65
CA ASP A 471 -16.11 -2.11 7.96
C ASP A 471 -15.93 -2.02 6.43
N PHE A 472 -16.95 -2.45 5.69
CA PHE A 472 -16.94 -2.47 4.23
C PHE A 472 -18.29 -2.07 3.63
N ALA A 473 -18.27 -1.71 2.35
CA ALA A 473 -19.42 -1.36 1.54
C ALA A 473 -19.32 -2.10 0.19
N GLY A 474 -20.39 -2.82 -0.19
CA GLY A 474 -20.43 -3.58 -1.43
C GLY A 474 -19.88 -5.03 -1.33
N PRO A 475 -19.95 -5.79 -2.43
CA PRO A 475 -19.72 -7.24 -2.39
C PRO A 475 -18.25 -7.69 -2.39
N ALA A 476 -17.29 -6.85 -2.80
CA ALA A 476 -15.93 -7.33 -3.09
C ALA A 476 -15.04 -7.55 -1.84
N TYR A 477 -15.35 -6.88 -0.72
CA TYR A 477 -14.51 -6.88 0.49
C TYR A 477 -15.25 -7.39 1.73
N GLN A 478 -16.22 -8.29 1.54
CA GLN A 478 -17.04 -8.84 2.64
C GLN A 478 -16.24 -9.58 3.72
N TYR A 479 -15.01 -9.95 3.42
CA TYR A 479 -14.13 -10.69 4.31
C TYR A 479 -12.87 -9.88 4.68
N SER A 480 -12.90 -8.55 4.52
CA SER A 480 -11.90 -7.64 5.08
C SER A 480 -12.10 -7.45 6.58
N HIS A 481 -11.06 -7.66 7.38
CA HIS A 481 -11.09 -7.56 8.84
C HIS A 481 -10.17 -6.47 9.40
N GLY A 482 -9.55 -5.67 8.54
CA GLY A 482 -8.89 -4.41 8.89
C GLY A 482 -7.43 -4.33 8.43
N LEU A 483 -6.65 -5.40 8.57
CA LEU A 483 -5.23 -5.43 8.20
C LEU A 483 -4.90 -6.60 7.27
N SER A 484 -4.37 -6.26 6.10
CA SER A 484 -3.77 -7.24 5.19
C SER A 484 -2.29 -7.47 5.52
N VAL A 485 -1.74 -8.55 4.99
CA VAL A 485 -0.30 -8.85 5.00
C VAL A 485 0.15 -9.13 3.58
N PHE A 486 1.38 -8.75 3.24
CA PHE A 486 1.99 -9.15 1.98
C PHE A 486 2.18 -10.66 1.97
N PHE A 487 1.36 -11.32 1.15
CA PHE A 487 1.37 -12.76 0.98
C PHE A 487 0.87 -13.06 -0.44
N PRO A 488 1.75 -12.90 -1.45
CA PRO A 488 1.32 -12.99 -2.84
C PRO A 488 1.16 -14.44 -3.30
N TRP A 489 0.31 -14.67 -4.29
CA TRP A 489 0.10 -16.00 -4.91
C TRP A 489 1.30 -16.53 -5.70
N ALA A 490 2.24 -15.66 -6.06
CA ALA A 490 3.48 -16.03 -6.74
C ALA A 490 4.65 -15.27 -6.13
N LYS A 491 5.83 -15.90 -6.13
CA LYS A 491 7.05 -15.24 -5.70
C LYS A 491 7.34 -14.03 -6.62
N PRO A 492 7.61 -12.83 -6.07
CA PRO A 492 8.06 -11.69 -6.86
C PRO A 492 9.33 -12.00 -7.67
N SER A 493 9.52 -11.32 -8.81
CA SER A 493 10.71 -11.49 -9.65
C SER A 493 11.99 -11.12 -8.89
N GLY A 494 13.10 -11.79 -9.22
CA GLY A 494 14.42 -11.50 -8.65
C GLY A 494 15.08 -10.23 -9.19
N GLU A 495 14.50 -9.58 -10.21
CA GLU A 495 15.08 -8.40 -10.87
C GLU A 495 15.26 -7.21 -9.93
N ASN A 496 14.33 -7.00 -8.99
CA ASN A 496 14.31 -5.80 -8.15
C ASN A 496 14.84 -6.03 -6.72
N ARG A 497 15.44 -7.19 -6.42
CA ARG A 497 15.82 -7.59 -5.04
C ARG A 497 14.71 -7.37 -4.00
N PHE A 498 13.45 -7.33 -4.45
CA PHE A 498 12.31 -6.91 -3.64
C PHE A 498 12.17 -7.76 -2.38
N MET A 499 12.34 -9.08 -2.49
CA MET A 499 12.28 -9.97 -1.33
C MET A 499 13.41 -9.68 -0.31
N ASP A 500 14.58 -9.26 -0.77
CA ASP A 500 15.68 -8.87 0.12
C ASP A 500 15.33 -7.57 0.87
N GLU A 501 14.72 -6.60 0.17
CA GLU A 501 14.27 -5.34 0.76
C GLU A 501 13.10 -5.52 1.73
N TYR A 502 12.14 -6.38 1.38
CA TYR A 502 11.05 -6.78 2.25
C TYR A 502 11.58 -7.43 3.54
N GLY A 503 12.66 -8.21 3.43
CA GLY A 503 13.34 -8.81 4.59
C GLY A 503 13.88 -7.79 5.59
N CYS A 504 14.13 -6.55 5.17
CA CYS A 504 14.62 -5.47 6.04
C CYS A 504 13.49 -4.56 6.58
N TYR A 505 12.22 -4.88 6.33
CA TYR A 505 11.13 -4.19 7.00
C TYR A 505 11.05 -4.61 8.47
N LYS A 506 10.71 -3.66 9.34
CA LYS A 506 10.57 -3.92 10.78
C LYS A 506 9.61 -5.09 11.07
N PHE A 507 8.52 -5.19 10.32
CA PHE A 507 7.60 -6.33 10.39
C PHE A 507 8.31 -7.67 10.11
N SER A 508 9.08 -7.75 9.03
CA SER A 508 9.77 -8.97 8.61
C SER A 508 10.83 -9.40 9.63
N GLU A 509 11.65 -8.45 10.08
CA GLU A 509 12.71 -8.67 11.07
C GLU A 509 12.15 -9.16 12.41
N GLU A 510 11.01 -8.60 12.84
CA GLU A 510 10.43 -8.92 14.14
C GLU A 510 9.55 -10.18 14.12
N THR A 511 8.93 -10.54 13.01
CA THR A 511 7.88 -11.59 12.99
C THR A 511 8.26 -12.87 12.26
N ALA A 512 9.46 -12.95 11.69
CA ALA A 512 9.91 -14.08 10.88
C ALA A 512 8.98 -14.42 9.68
N TRP A 513 8.15 -13.47 9.25
CA TRP A 513 7.21 -13.67 8.14
C TRP A 513 7.95 -13.82 6.80
N HIS A 514 9.07 -13.13 6.63
CA HIS A 514 9.91 -13.25 5.44
C HIS A 514 10.50 -14.66 5.26
N GLU A 515 10.94 -15.30 6.34
CA GLU A 515 11.38 -16.71 6.34
C GLU A 515 10.23 -17.64 5.96
N PHE A 516 9.03 -17.39 6.52
CA PHE A 516 7.83 -18.13 6.14
C PHE A 516 7.53 -18.00 4.65
N LEU A 517 7.54 -16.78 4.07
CA LEU A 517 7.29 -16.58 2.64
C LEU A 517 8.31 -17.33 1.77
N ASN A 518 9.59 -17.26 2.12
CA ASN A 518 10.64 -17.96 1.39
C ASN A 518 10.45 -19.48 1.40
N GLU A 519 10.14 -20.06 2.56
CA GLU A 519 9.86 -21.49 2.67
C GLU A 519 8.53 -21.87 2.01
N TYR A 520 7.51 -21.00 2.09
CA TYR A 520 6.22 -21.19 1.42
C TYR A 520 6.41 -21.32 -0.09
N PHE A 521 7.13 -20.39 -0.73
CA PHE A 521 7.38 -20.44 -2.17
C PHE A 521 8.18 -21.69 -2.56
N LYS A 522 9.24 -22.03 -1.80
CA LYS A 522 10.02 -23.26 -2.05
C LYS A 522 9.16 -24.51 -1.96
N ALA A 523 8.26 -24.58 -0.98
CA ALA A 523 7.48 -25.78 -0.70
C ALA A 523 6.24 -25.93 -1.59
N THR A 524 5.68 -24.83 -2.10
CA THR A 524 4.37 -24.84 -2.81
C THR A 524 4.47 -24.58 -4.31
N MET A 525 5.61 -24.11 -4.81
CA MET A 525 5.81 -23.86 -6.23
C MET A 525 5.66 -25.14 -7.06
N ARG A 526 4.80 -25.09 -8.07
CA ARG A 526 4.58 -26.19 -9.02
C ARG A 526 5.77 -26.27 -9.99
N LYS A 527 6.01 -27.46 -10.52
CA LYS A 527 6.91 -27.63 -11.67
C LYS A 527 6.28 -27.01 -12.93
N THR A 528 7.10 -26.60 -13.89
CA THR A 528 6.61 -26.21 -15.21
C THR A 528 5.91 -27.39 -15.87
N ARG A 529 5.07 -27.15 -16.88
CA ARG A 529 4.49 -28.23 -17.70
C ARG A 529 5.58 -29.10 -18.36
N ARG A 530 6.76 -28.53 -18.66
CA ARG A 530 7.91 -29.25 -19.25
C ARG A 530 8.50 -30.26 -18.26
N ASP A 531 8.54 -29.89 -16.98
CA ASP A 531 9.20 -30.67 -15.92
C ASP A 531 8.22 -31.49 -15.07
N GLU A 532 6.92 -31.28 -15.25
CA GLU A 532 5.86 -32.02 -14.58
C GLU A 532 5.58 -33.34 -15.31
N PRO A 533 5.82 -34.50 -14.68
CA PRO A 533 5.57 -35.78 -15.32
C PRO A 533 4.06 -36.03 -15.44
N ASP A 534 3.55 -36.17 -16.67
CA ASP A 534 2.21 -36.70 -16.95
C ASP A 534 2.36 -37.99 -17.76
N GLU A 535 2.06 -39.13 -17.13
CA GLU A 535 2.16 -40.46 -17.74
C GLU A 535 1.25 -40.63 -18.97
N ARG A 536 0.23 -39.80 -19.13
CA ARG A 536 -0.68 -39.80 -20.28
C ARG A 536 -0.10 -38.99 -21.45
N VAL A 537 0.83 -38.07 -21.18
CA VAL A 537 1.54 -37.33 -22.20
C VAL A 537 2.64 -38.24 -22.74
N LYS A 538 2.35 -38.88 -23.88
CA LYS A 538 3.38 -39.60 -24.64
C LYS A 538 4.54 -38.65 -24.89
N PRO A 539 5.80 -39.06 -24.69
CA PRO A 539 6.94 -38.20 -24.96
C PRO A 539 6.83 -37.68 -26.38
N VAL A 540 6.82 -36.35 -26.53
CA VAL A 540 7.04 -35.70 -27.82
C VAL A 540 8.35 -36.26 -28.36
N LEU A 541 8.43 -36.47 -29.68
CA LEU A 541 9.64 -36.90 -30.43
C LEU A 541 10.91 -36.44 -29.71
N ARG A 542 11.87 -37.35 -29.46
CA ARG A 542 13.16 -37.02 -28.82
C ARG A 542 13.78 -35.81 -29.52
N VAL A 543 13.59 -34.64 -28.94
CA VAL A 543 14.23 -33.39 -29.37
C VAL A 543 15.71 -33.57 -29.03
N SER A 544 16.61 -33.30 -29.98
CA SER A 544 18.05 -33.36 -29.69
C SER A 544 18.41 -32.32 -28.63
N GLU A 545 19.47 -32.55 -27.85
CA GLU A 545 20.00 -31.57 -26.89
C GLU A 545 20.24 -30.20 -27.54
N GLU A 546 20.69 -30.19 -28.81
CA GLU A 546 20.91 -28.97 -29.59
C GLU A 546 19.60 -28.22 -29.88
N GLN A 547 18.53 -28.95 -30.19
CA GLN A 547 17.24 -28.37 -30.53
C GLN A 547 16.49 -27.90 -29.29
N LYS A 548 16.67 -28.59 -28.17
CA LYS A 548 16.24 -28.14 -26.84
C LYS A 548 16.93 -26.83 -26.43
N ALA A 549 18.24 -26.72 -26.63
CA ALA A 549 19.00 -25.50 -26.36
C ALA A 549 18.53 -24.32 -27.23
N LYS A 550 18.19 -24.56 -28.51
CA LYS A 550 17.63 -23.53 -29.40
C LYS A 550 16.23 -23.07 -28.99
N GLU A 551 15.39 -23.98 -28.48
CA GLU A 551 14.07 -23.63 -27.94
C GLU A 551 14.20 -22.81 -26.65
N GLU A 552 15.06 -23.22 -25.72
CA GLU A 552 15.34 -22.48 -24.48
C GLU A 552 15.90 -21.09 -24.78
N LEU A 553 16.81 -20.97 -25.75
CA LEU A 553 17.33 -19.68 -26.20
C LEU A 553 16.23 -18.77 -26.76
N ARG A 554 15.31 -19.31 -27.57
CA ARG A 554 14.19 -18.54 -28.13
C ARG A 554 13.21 -18.11 -27.04
N GLU A 555 12.92 -18.97 -26.07
CA GLU A 555 12.10 -18.63 -24.91
C GLU A 555 12.78 -17.53 -24.08
N ASP A 556 14.09 -17.62 -23.84
CA ASP A 556 14.86 -16.61 -23.13
C ASP A 556 14.83 -15.26 -23.89
N MET A 557 15.04 -15.25 -25.21
CA MET A 557 14.91 -14.05 -26.05
C MET A 557 13.51 -13.43 -25.97
N MET A 558 12.46 -14.24 -26.10
CA MET A 558 11.08 -13.75 -26.05
C MET A 558 10.70 -13.30 -24.64
N SER A 559 11.27 -13.89 -23.60
CA SER A 559 11.01 -13.49 -22.20
C SER A 559 11.48 -12.06 -21.90
N LEU A 560 12.45 -11.54 -22.66
CA LEU A 560 12.93 -10.15 -22.54
C LEU A 560 11.88 -9.11 -23.02
N LEU A 561 10.84 -9.55 -23.73
CA LEU A 561 9.69 -8.72 -24.13
C LEU A 561 8.64 -8.60 -23.02
N TYR A 562 8.69 -9.45 -22.00
CA TYR A 562 7.71 -9.45 -20.92
C TYR A 562 8.32 -8.83 -19.66
N ASN A 563 7.49 -8.13 -18.89
CA ASN A 563 7.84 -7.65 -17.57
C ASN A 563 7.85 -8.82 -16.55
N SER A 564 8.29 -8.51 -15.33
CA SER A 564 8.34 -9.43 -14.18
C SER A 564 7.00 -10.07 -13.80
N GLU A 565 5.88 -9.50 -14.26
CA GLU A 565 4.52 -9.97 -14.03
C GLU A 565 3.97 -10.83 -15.19
N GLY A 566 4.73 -10.97 -16.29
CA GLY A 566 4.35 -11.74 -17.47
C GLY A 566 3.45 -10.98 -18.45
N ALA A 567 3.29 -9.66 -18.29
CA ALA A 567 2.68 -8.78 -19.28
C ALA A 567 3.75 -8.23 -20.23
N LEU A 568 3.37 -7.78 -21.43
CA LEU A 568 4.33 -7.18 -22.37
C LEU A 568 4.93 -5.90 -21.77
N SER A 569 6.26 -5.84 -21.72
CA SER A 569 6.99 -4.65 -21.32
C SER A 569 7.01 -3.65 -22.48
N LEU A 570 6.42 -2.47 -22.26
CA LEU A 570 6.42 -1.36 -23.22
C LEU A 570 7.81 -0.71 -23.35
N ASP A 571 8.74 -1.00 -22.44
CA ASP A 571 10.12 -0.51 -22.41
C ASP A 571 11.15 -1.59 -22.80
N SER A 572 10.71 -2.71 -23.38
CA SER A 572 11.63 -3.75 -23.87
C SER A 572 12.47 -3.25 -25.04
N GLU A 573 13.78 -3.57 -25.05
CA GLU A 573 14.73 -3.25 -26.14
C GLU A 573 14.27 -3.72 -27.54
N LEU A 574 13.27 -4.61 -27.61
CA LEU A 574 12.72 -5.22 -28.83
C LEU A 574 11.30 -4.77 -29.19
N ALA A 575 10.67 -3.87 -28.42
CA ALA A 575 9.32 -3.39 -28.66
C ALA A 575 9.30 -2.08 -29.47
N ASP A 576 8.56 -2.04 -30.59
CA ASP A 576 8.27 -0.80 -31.32
C ASP A 576 7.30 0.09 -30.51
N GLU A 577 7.60 1.39 -30.44
CA GLU A 577 6.79 2.42 -29.75
C GLU A 577 5.32 2.41 -30.23
N LYS A 578 4.43 1.74 -29.49
CA LYS A 578 2.99 1.97 -29.58
C LYS A 578 2.48 2.62 -28.30
N THR A 579 1.80 3.74 -28.50
CA THR A 579 1.29 4.66 -27.47
C THR A 579 0.49 3.99 -26.35
N ARG A 580 0.75 4.46 -25.13
CA ARG A 580 0.11 4.11 -23.84
C ARG A 580 -1.41 3.89 -23.95
N PRO A 581 -1.99 2.85 -23.31
CA PRO A 581 -3.41 2.83 -22.97
C PRO A 581 -3.72 3.95 -21.98
N ARG A 582 -4.72 4.78 -22.29
CA ARG A 582 -5.22 5.87 -21.46
C ARG A 582 -6.26 5.36 -20.47
N ASP A 583 -5.86 4.64 -19.43
CA ASP A 583 -6.75 4.46 -18.26
C ASP A 583 -6.13 5.13 -17.02
N PRO A 584 -6.65 6.29 -16.59
CA PRO A 584 -6.17 7.04 -15.44
C PRO A 584 -6.70 6.52 -14.09
N THR A 585 -7.47 5.42 -14.07
CA THR A 585 -8.14 4.93 -12.84
C THR A 585 -7.40 3.82 -12.09
N GLY A 586 -6.30 3.29 -12.64
CA GLY A 586 -5.50 2.25 -12.00
C GLY A 586 -6.15 0.85 -12.00
N ASP A 587 -7.29 0.67 -12.68
CA ASP A 587 -8.00 -0.62 -12.77
C ASP A 587 -7.47 -1.53 -13.89
N GLU A 588 -6.82 -1.00 -14.93
CA GLU A 588 -6.38 -1.77 -16.10
C GLU A 588 -4.94 -2.31 -16.05
N CYS A 589 -4.36 -2.54 -14.86
CA CYS A 589 -3.25 -3.49 -14.78
C CYS A 589 -3.84 -4.91 -14.74
N THR A 590 -4.25 -5.43 -15.89
CA THR A 590 -4.74 -6.81 -16.04
C THR A 590 -3.56 -7.78 -16.13
N CYS A 591 -2.68 -7.77 -15.15
CA CYS A 591 -1.69 -8.85 -15.03
C CYS A 591 -2.41 -10.09 -14.50
N PRO A 592 -2.32 -11.24 -15.17
CA PRO A 592 -2.97 -12.45 -14.68
C PRO A 592 -2.34 -12.89 -13.36
N SER A 593 -3.13 -12.97 -12.30
CA SER A 593 -2.72 -13.59 -11.03
C SER A 593 -2.61 -15.11 -11.22
N ILE A 594 -1.38 -15.59 -11.46
CA ILE A 594 -1.10 -17.02 -11.66
C ILE A 594 -0.57 -17.61 -10.34
N LYS A 595 -1.25 -18.62 -9.81
CA LYS A 595 -0.90 -19.27 -8.54
C LYS A 595 0.29 -20.19 -8.64
N ASN A 596 1.26 -20.03 -7.72
CA ASN A 596 2.31 -21.00 -7.42
C ASN A 596 3.00 -21.54 -8.69
N TYR A 597 3.19 -20.67 -9.69
CA TYR A 597 3.80 -21.01 -10.96
C TYR A 597 5.26 -20.56 -10.97
N PRO A 598 6.18 -21.31 -11.60
CA PRO A 598 7.54 -20.87 -11.81
C PRO A 598 7.53 -19.72 -12.84
N ARG A 599 7.41 -18.49 -12.34
CA ARG A 599 7.83 -17.32 -13.12
C ARG A 599 9.33 -17.45 -13.36
N ASP A 600 9.82 -17.00 -14.51
CA ASP A 600 11.26 -16.93 -14.72
C ASP A 600 11.83 -15.82 -13.83
N THR A 601 12.24 -16.19 -12.62
CA THR A 601 12.75 -15.29 -11.58
C THR A 601 14.20 -14.87 -11.81
N ARG A 602 14.87 -15.34 -12.87
CA ARG A 602 16.23 -14.90 -13.23
C ARG A 602 16.19 -13.43 -13.63
N ALA A 603 17.25 -12.68 -13.35
CA ALA A 603 17.34 -11.30 -13.79
C ALA A 603 17.45 -11.22 -15.34
N SER A 604 16.82 -10.22 -15.97
CA SER A 604 16.95 -9.95 -17.41
C SER A 604 18.40 -9.95 -17.91
N SER A 605 19.36 -9.44 -17.12
CA SER A 605 20.79 -9.50 -17.48
C SER A 605 21.37 -10.92 -17.58
N VAL A 606 20.85 -11.86 -16.79
CA VAL A 606 21.23 -13.28 -16.88
C VAL A 606 20.58 -13.92 -18.11
N LYS A 607 19.31 -13.60 -18.36
CA LYS A 607 18.58 -14.05 -19.56
C LYS A 607 19.25 -13.50 -20.83
N GLY A 608 19.61 -12.23 -20.87
CA GLY A 608 20.31 -11.57 -21.98
C GLY A 608 21.68 -12.18 -22.28
N LYS A 609 22.45 -12.55 -21.25
CA LYS A 609 23.71 -13.30 -21.44
C LYS A 609 23.50 -14.71 -22.00
N GLN A 610 22.39 -15.35 -21.64
CA GLN A 610 22.01 -16.65 -22.20
C GLN A 610 21.41 -16.50 -23.59
N ALA A 611 20.75 -15.38 -23.88
CA ALA A 611 20.08 -15.00 -25.12
C ALA A 611 20.99 -14.30 -26.16
N ASP A 612 22.32 -14.35 -26.00
CA ASP A 612 23.28 -13.63 -26.83
C ASP A 612 23.09 -13.93 -28.34
N PRO A 613 22.73 -12.94 -29.17
CA PRO A 613 22.51 -13.13 -30.60
C PRO A 613 23.79 -13.49 -31.37
N ASP A 614 24.98 -13.32 -30.81
CA ASP A 614 26.23 -13.78 -31.44
C ASP A 614 26.46 -15.31 -31.27
N LEU A 615 25.70 -15.98 -30.39
CA LEU A 615 25.70 -17.45 -30.25
C LEU A 615 24.83 -18.17 -31.29
N LEU A 616 24.01 -17.44 -32.07
CA LEU A 616 23.41 -17.89 -33.31
C LEU A 616 23.34 -16.72 -34.28
N PRO A 617 24.15 -16.68 -35.36
CA PRO A 617 24.02 -15.62 -36.34
C PRO A 617 22.58 -15.61 -36.86
N MET A 618 21.87 -14.50 -36.62
CA MET A 618 20.53 -14.20 -37.14
C MET A 618 20.58 -14.13 -38.67
N SER A 619 20.80 -15.27 -39.31
CA SER A 619 20.76 -15.44 -40.76
C SER A 619 20.21 -16.82 -41.12
N ARG A 620 19.08 -16.78 -41.83
CA ARG A 620 18.51 -17.81 -42.72
C ARG A 620 17.64 -18.97 -42.19
N ILE A 621 17.55 -19.27 -40.90
CA ILE A 621 16.77 -20.47 -40.47
C ILE A 621 15.25 -20.22 -40.35
N PHE A 622 14.79 -18.96 -40.31
CA PHE A 622 13.35 -18.65 -40.18
C PHE A 622 12.50 -18.97 -41.43
N PHE A 623 13.11 -19.32 -42.57
CA PHE A 623 12.41 -19.53 -43.84
C PHE A 623 12.61 -20.92 -44.47
N THR A 624 13.26 -21.87 -43.79
CA THR A 624 13.60 -23.17 -44.43
C THR A 624 12.75 -24.36 -44.00
N ASP A 625 11.79 -24.21 -43.10
CA ASP A 625 10.83 -25.28 -42.73
C ASP A 625 9.37 -24.90 -43.08
N ILE A 626 9.14 -24.58 -44.36
CA ILE A 626 7.84 -24.71 -45.04
C ILE A 626 8.01 -25.55 -46.29
#